data_AF-A0A7S3DSY9-F1
#
_entry.id   AF-A0A7S3DSY9-F1
#
_cell.length_a   1.000
_cell.length_b   1.000
_cell.length_c   1.000
_cell.angle_alpha   90.00
_cell.angle_beta   90.00
_cell.angle_gamma   90.00
#
_symmetry.space_group_name_H-M   'P 1'
#
loop_
_entity.id
_entity.type
_entity.pdbx_description
1 polymer ?
#
loop_
_entity_poly.entity_id
_entity_poly.type
_entity_poly.pdbx_seq_one_letter_code
_entity_poly.pdbx_strand_id
1 'polypeptide(L)'
;DSDGDDDDEEEAGKMIFSLKDSTTKRLMEYPVRGKDCAHFQCFDLFPFVAGNIFMSGQRWRCPACEKFVSLQQLQHCGLTAALTTEFRDKAAAKHDRVEFRSDRSYCLLDERKRSYNKLNGRGKSTSVKQAPGQSSRGSKQSHPPPDDEIIIL
;
A
#
# COMPACT_ATOMS: atom_id res chain seq x y z
N ASP A 1 -31.68 -36.35 -3.54
CA ASP A 1 -30.29 -36.16 -3.08
C ASP A 1 -29.92 -34.71 -3.34
N SER A 2 -29.55 -33.98 -2.29
CA SER A 2 -29.19 -32.56 -2.32
C SER A 2 -27.69 -32.46 -2.12
N ASP A 3 -26.96 -32.07 -3.16
CA ASP A 3 -25.56 -31.66 -3.03
C ASP A 3 -25.53 -30.13 -3.08
N GLY A 4 -25.48 -29.53 -1.89
CA GLY A 4 -25.20 -28.12 -1.68
C GLY A 4 -23.70 -27.88 -1.82
N ASP A 5 -23.33 -27.13 -2.84
CA ASP A 5 -21.96 -26.69 -3.13
C ASP A 5 -21.70 -25.39 -2.35
N ASP A 6 -21.45 -25.51 -1.03
CA ASP A 6 -21.02 -24.41 -0.16
C ASP A 6 -19.48 -24.25 -0.28
N ASP A 7 -19.03 -23.74 -1.43
CA ASP A 7 -17.64 -23.36 -1.71
C ASP A 7 -17.43 -21.84 -1.46
N ASP A 8 -18.05 -21.30 -0.41
CA ASP A 8 -17.72 -19.99 0.15
C ASP A 8 -16.53 -20.13 1.11
N GLU A 9 -15.37 -20.54 0.59
CA GLU A 9 -14.11 -20.38 1.31
C GLU A 9 -13.82 -18.87 1.38
N GLU A 10 -14.30 -18.27 2.45
CA GLU A 10 -14.17 -16.87 2.80
C GLU A 10 -12.69 -16.48 2.65
N GLU A 11 -12.37 -15.75 1.57
CA GLU A 11 -11.01 -15.32 1.22
C GLU A 11 -10.55 -14.17 2.14
N ALA A 12 -10.68 -14.40 3.45
CA ALA A 12 -10.25 -13.55 4.53
C ALA A 12 -8.72 -13.57 4.59
N GLY A 13 -8.09 -12.55 4.02
CA GLY A 13 -6.63 -12.44 4.09
C GLY A 13 -5.96 -11.56 3.06
N LYS A 14 -6.68 -10.98 2.09
CA LYS A 14 -6.09 -10.02 1.14
C LYS A 14 -6.65 -8.62 1.29
N MET A 15 -5.80 -7.63 1.07
CA MET A 15 -6.13 -6.21 1.00
C MET A 15 -5.65 -5.64 -0.33
N ILE A 16 -6.50 -4.88 -1.01
CA ILE A 16 -6.16 -4.23 -2.29
C ILE A 16 -6.24 -2.72 -2.13
N PHE A 17 -5.14 -2.01 -2.39
CA PHE A 17 -5.07 -0.55 -2.32
C PHE A 17 -4.25 0.03 -3.48
N SER A 18 -4.43 1.32 -3.77
CA SER A 18 -3.67 2.03 -4.81
C SER A 18 -2.42 2.71 -4.25
N LEU A 19 -1.35 2.71 -5.03
CA LEU A 19 -0.11 3.46 -4.84
C LEU A 19 -0.23 4.91 -5.32
N LYS A 20 -1.34 5.26 -6.00
CA LYS A 20 -1.66 6.63 -6.38
C LYS A 20 -2.46 7.32 -5.29
N ASP A 21 -2.20 8.61 -5.14
CA ASP A 21 -2.91 9.50 -4.24
C ASP A 21 -4.38 9.63 -4.65
N SER A 22 -5.29 9.55 -3.68
CA SER A 22 -6.73 9.61 -3.93
C SER A 22 -7.19 10.98 -4.44
N THR A 23 -6.46 12.05 -4.13
CA THR A 23 -6.80 13.42 -4.56
C THR A 23 -6.24 13.75 -5.93
N THR A 24 -4.93 13.61 -6.10
CA THR A 24 -4.19 14.04 -7.29
C THR A 24 -4.08 12.98 -8.37
N LYS A 25 -4.39 11.71 -8.05
CA LYS A 25 -4.22 10.55 -8.93
C LYS A 25 -2.79 10.34 -9.44
N ARG A 26 -1.79 10.99 -8.81
CA ARG A 26 -0.37 10.79 -9.08
C ARG A 26 0.21 9.74 -8.13
N LEU A 27 1.34 9.14 -8.50
CA LEU A 27 2.07 8.24 -7.61
C LEU A 27 2.44 9.00 -6.33
N MET A 28 2.18 8.40 -5.16
CA MET A 28 2.49 9.04 -3.88
C MET A 28 4.01 9.13 -3.67
N GLU A 29 4.48 10.29 -3.26
CA GLU A 29 5.87 10.53 -2.84
C GLU A 29 6.01 10.35 -1.32
N TYR A 30 5.11 10.96 -0.55
CA TYR A 30 5.07 10.85 0.91
C TYR A 30 3.72 10.26 1.35
N PRO A 31 3.55 8.93 1.30
CA PRO A 31 2.28 8.28 1.63
C PRO A 31 2.02 8.39 3.13
N VAL A 32 0.89 8.98 3.48
CA VAL A 32 0.41 9.13 4.86
C VAL A 32 -1.01 8.62 5.01
N ARG A 33 -1.39 8.33 6.25
CA ARG A 33 -2.78 8.11 6.65
C ARG A 33 -3.00 8.60 8.08
N GLY A 34 -4.25 8.84 8.47
CA GLY A 34 -4.58 9.14 9.87
C GLY A 34 -4.37 7.91 10.76
N LYS A 35 -3.87 8.10 11.99
CA LYS A 35 -3.66 7.04 12.97
C LYS A 35 -4.93 6.22 13.27
N ASP A 36 -6.10 6.86 13.20
CA ASP A 36 -7.41 6.27 13.50
C ASP A 36 -8.16 5.79 12.25
N CYS A 37 -7.50 5.79 11.08
CA CYS A 37 -8.09 5.32 9.82
C CYS A 37 -8.16 3.78 9.78
N ALA A 38 -9.36 3.24 9.56
CA ALA A 38 -9.60 1.79 9.42
C ALA A 38 -9.44 1.28 7.97
N HIS A 39 -8.69 1.99 7.12
CA HIS A 39 -8.43 1.62 5.73
C HIS A 39 -6.93 1.53 5.43
N PHE A 40 -6.57 0.80 4.38
CA PHE A 40 -5.19 0.67 3.91
C PHE A 40 -4.77 1.78 2.93
N GLN A 41 -5.73 2.39 2.22
CA GLN A 41 -5.43 3.42 1.23
C GLN A 41 -4.73 4.63 1.88
N CYS A 42 -3.51 4.93 1.46
CA CYS A 42 -2.81 6.16 1.85
C CYS A 42 -3.15 7.29 0.88
N PHE A 43 -2.79 8.51 1.26
CA PHE A 43 -2.81 9.71 0.42
C PHE A 43 -1.48 10.45 0.57
N ASP A 44 -1.18 11.36 -0.35
CA ASP A 44 0.08 12.09 -0.34
C ASP A 44 0.02 13.29 0.63
N LEU A 45 1.04 13.41 1.48
CA LEU A 45 1.15 14.43 2.51
C LEU A 45 1.05 15.84 1.93
N PHE A 46 1.83 16.16 0.90
CA PHE A 46 1.96 17.55 0.45
C PHE A 46 0.66 18.08 -0.17
N PRO A 47 0.00 17.38 -1.12
CA PRO A 47 -1.30 17.79 -1.62
C PRO A 47 -2.38 17.87 -0.54
N PHE A 48 -2.36 16.97 0.46
CA PHE A 48 -3.31 17.00 1.57
C PHE A 48 -3.14 18.26 2.43
N VAL A 49 -1.92 18.60 2.83
CA VAL A 49 -1.64 19.78 3.66
C VAL A 49 -1.95 21.06 2.87
N ALA A 50 -1.44 21.16 1.64
CA ALA A 50 -1.70 22.31 0.77
C ALA A 50 -3.20 22.51 0.55
N GLY A 51 -3.94 21.43 0.29
CA GLY A 51 -5.39 21.49 0.10
C GLY A 51 -6.15 21.97 1.33
N ASN A 52 -5.72 21.62 2.54
CA ASN A 52 -6.36 22.08 3.77
C ASN A 52 -5.95 23.48 4.20
N ILE A 53 -4.78 23.96 3.81
CA ILE A 53 -4.31 25.32 4.13
C ILE A 53 -4.86 26.35 3.13
N PHE A 54 -4.79 26.06 1.83
CA PHE A 54 -5.05 27.05 0.79
C PHE A 54 -6.49 27.06 0.27
N MET A 55 -7.27 26.00 0.46
CA MET A 55 -8.68 25.98 0.02
C MET A 55 -9.62 26.50 1.11
N SER A 56 -10.67 27.21 0.69
CA SER A 56 -11.69 27.71 1.61
C SER A 56 -12.42 26.57 2.32
N GLY A 57 -12.59 26.69 3.64
CA GLY A 57 -13.35 25.76 4.48
C GLY A 57 -12.56 24.66 5.19
N GLN A 58 -11.22 24.61 5.06
CA GLN A 58 -10.27 23.76 5.83
C GLN A 58 -10.90 22.52 6.48
N ARG A 59 -11.25 21.52 5.67
CA ARG A 59 -12.14 20.44 6.15
C ARG A 59 -11.43 19.42 7.03
N TRP A 60 -10.11 19.28 6.88
CA TRP A 60 -9.28 18.33 7.61
C TRP A 60 -9.90 16.92 7.57
N ARG A 61 -10.34 16.48 6.39
CA ARG A 61 -10.96 15.17 6.16
C ARG A 61 -10.03 14.27 5.37
N CYS A 62 -9.89 13.03 5.82
CA CYS A 62 -9.14 12.00 5.13
C CYS A 62 -9.69 11.83 3.70
N PRO A 63 -8.87 11.99 2.65
CA PRO A 63 -9.32 11.82 1.27
C PRO A 63 -9.83 10.41 0.91
N ALA A 64 -9.56 9.41 1.74
CA ALA A 64 -9.96 8.02 1.49
C ALA A 64 -11.23 7.58 2.24
N CYS A 65 -11.48 8.10 3.45
CA CYS A 65 -12.66 7.71 4.25
C CYS A 65 -13.47 8.88 4.82
N GLU A 66 -13.11 10.12 4.48
CA GLU A 66 -13.80 11.36 4.83
C GLU A 66 -13.93 11.69 6.33
N LYS A 67 -13.40 10.81 7.20
CA LYS A 67 -13.27 11.06 8.64
C LYS A 67 -12.31 12.21 8.89
N PHE A 68 -12.53 12.95 9.97
CA PHE A 68 -11.63 14.01 10.39
C PHE A 68 -10.22 13.46 10.65
N VAL A 69 -9.19 14.18 10.22
CA VAL A 69 -7.78 13.90 10.46
C VAL A 69 -7.02 15.22 10.59
N SER A 70 -6.50 15.46 11.78
CA SER A 70 -5.59 16.59 12.05
C SER A 70 -4.16 16.29 11.60
N LEU A 71 -3.32 17.33 11.48
CA LEU A 71 -1.90 17.17 11.14
C LEU A 71 -1.18 16.23 12.12
N GLN A 72 -1.47 16.33 13.41
CA GLN A 72 -0.86 15.49 14.46
C GLN A 72 -1.26 14.02 14.38
N GLN A 73 -2.36 13.71 13.68
CA GLN A 73 -2.80 12.33 13.47
C GLN A 73 -2.20 11.68 12.23
N LEU A 74 -1.50 12.43 11.36
CA LEU A 74 -0.89 11.87 10.16
C LEU A 74 0.30 10.99 10.52
N GLN A 75 0.35 9.80 9.95
CA GLN A 75 1.44 8.85 10.08
C GLN A 75 1.96 8.49 8.71
N HIS A 76 3.29 8.52 8.55
CA HIS A 76 3.97 8.04 7.37
C HIS A 76 3.84 6.53 7.24
N CYS A 77 3.43 6.04 6.07
CA CYS A 77 3.24 4.62 5.80
C CYS A 77 4.48 4.02 5.14
N GLY A 78 5.36 3.41 5.93
CA GLY A 78 6.60 2.78 5.42
C GLY A 78 6.35 1.68 4.40
N LEU A 79 5.28 0.87 4.56
CA LEU A 79 4.93 -0.17 3.59
C LEU A 79 4.57 0.43 2.23
N THR A 80 3.68 1.43 2.19
CA THR A 80 3.30 2.07 0.93
C THR A 80 4.48 2.79 0.29
N ALA A 81 5.35 3.42 1.08
CA ALA A 81 6.56 4.08 0.57
C ALA A 81 7.55 3.09 -0.08
N ALA A 82 7.72 1.91 0.52
CA ALA A 82 8.53 0.85 -0.07
C ALA A 82 7.92 0.36 -1.40
N LEU A 83 6.60 0.15 -1.44
CA LEU A 83 5.89 -0.32 -2.63
C LEU A 83 5.85 0.72 -3.76
N THR A 84 5.69 2.01 -3.45
CA THR A 84 5.76 3.08 -4.48
C THR A 84 7.16 3.17 -5.08
N THR A 85 8.19 2.91 -4.29
CA THR A 85 9.58 2.85 -4.77
C THR A 85 9.80 1.61 -5.64
N GLU A 86 9.42 0.43 -5.16
CA GLU A 86 9.59 -0.84 -5.88
C GLU A 86 8.84 -0.86 -7.22
N PHE A 87 7.62 -0.33 -7.26
CA PHE A 87 6.77 -0.36 -8.44
C PHE A 87 6.72 0.96 -9.21
N ARG A 88 7.62 1.91 -8.94
CA ARG A 88 7.59 3.27 -9.49
C ARG A 88 7.28 3.33 -10.99
N ASP A 89 8.06 2.63 -11.81
CA ASP A 89 7.92 2.70 -13.27
C ASP A 89 6.61 2.07 -13.76
N LYS A 90 6.22 0.94 -13.17
CA LYS A 90 4.98 0.22 -13.52
C LYS A 90 3.74 0.99 -13.07
N ALA A 91 3.82 1.63 -11.90
CA ALA A 91 2.72 2.38 -11.29
C ALA A 91 2.55 3.78 -11.84
N ALA A 92 3.62 4.42 -12.31
CA ALA A 92 3.53 5.66 -13.07
C ALA A 92 2.77 5.45 -14.40
N ALA A 93 3.03 4.35 -15.10
CA ALA A 93 2.43 4.08 -16.40
C ALA A 93 0.93 3.77 -16.30
N LYS A 94 0.57 2.65 -15.67
CA LYS A 94 -0.79 2.08 -15.75
C LYS A 94 -1.21 1.21 -14.56
N HIS A 95 -0.27 0.60 -13.85
CA HIS A 95 -0.58 -0.38 -12.79
C HIS A 95 -0.41 0.21 -11.40
N ASP A 96 -1.48 0.69 -10.76
CA ASP A 96 -1.36 1.37 -9.47
C ASP A 96 -1.84 0.56 -8.27
N ARG A 97 -2.53 -0.57 -8.45
CA ARG A 97 -3.08 -1.35 -7.34
C ARG A 97 -2.16 -2.47 -6.90
N VAL A 98 -1.96 -2.61 -5.60
CA VAL A 98 -1.24 -3.73 -4.98
C VAL A 98 -2.24 -4.60 -4.22
N GLU A 99 -2.10 -5.90 -4.37
CA GLU A 99 -2.71 -6.90 -3.49
C GLU A 99 -1.67 -7.32 -2.45
N PHE A 100 -2.01 -7.14 -1.17
CA PHE A 100 -1.21 -7.54 -0.02
C PHE A 100 -1.94 -8.65 0.73
N ARG A 101 -1.23 -9.74 1.07
CA ARG A 101 -1.82 -10.95 1.67
C ARG A 101 -1.36 -11.16 3.11
N SER A 102 -2.11 -11.98 3.85
CA SER A 102 -1.84 -12.33 5.25
C SER A 102 -0.50 -13.06 5.45
N ASP A 103 -0.05 -13.80 4.43
CA ASP A 103 1.29 -14.41 4.37
C ASP A 103 2.42 -13.40 4.12
N ARG A 104 2.10 -12.09 4.12
CA ARG A 104 2.98 -10.95 3.84
C ARG A 104 3.51 -10.89 2.42
N SER A 105 3.03 -11.77 1.52
CA SER A 105 3.30 -11.63 0.10
C SER A 105 2.50 -10.45 -0.47
N TYR A 106 3.04 -9.85 -1.51
CA TYR A 106 2.35 -8.80 -2.24
C TYR A 106 2.65 -8.87 -3.73
N CYS A 107 1.74 -8.33 -4.55
CA CYS A 107 1.96 -8.17 -5.98
C CYS A 107 1.23 -6.96 -6.56
N LEU A 108 1.84 -6.33 -7.55
CA LEU A 108 1.19 -5.32 -8.38
C LEU A 108 0.17 -5.98 -9.32
N LEU A 109 -1.06 -5.46 -9.33
CA LEU A 109 -2.14 -5.99 -10.14
C LEU A 109 -2.10 -5.44 -11.58
N ASP A 110 -2.29 -6.33 -12.55
CA ASP A 110 -2.44 -5.96 -13.97
C ASP A 110 -3.82 -5.28 -14.17
N GLU A 111 -3.87 -4.21 -14.98
CA GLU A 111 -5.12 -3.47 -15.30
C GLU A 111 -6.21 -4.40 -15.86
N ARG A 112 -5.81 -5.49 -16.53
CA ARG A 112 -6.70 -6.46 -17.19
C ARG A 112 -7.55 -7.29 -16.22
N LYS A 113 -7.24 -7.31 -14.91
CA LYS A 113 -8.06 -8.00 -13.91
C LYS A 113 -9.16 -7.12 -13.31
N ARG A 114 -9.45 -5.95 -13.89
CA ARG A 114 -10.60 -5.12 -13.49
C ARG A 114 -11.97 -5.79 -13.72
N SER A 115 -12.06 -6.89 -14.49
CA SER A 115 -13.35 -7.45 -14.93
C SER A 115 -13.52 -8.98 -14.94
N TYR A 116 -12.62 -9.80 -14.39
CA TYR A 116 -12.71 -11.28 -14.56
C TYR A 116 -12.54 -12.05 -13.24
N ASN A 117 -13.50 -11.87 -12.33
CA ASN A 117 -13.86 -12.94 -11.38
C ASN A 117 -14.99 -13.83 -11.95
N LYS A 118 -15.20 -13.76 -13.27
CA LYS A 118 -16.07 -14.67 -14.01
C LYS A 118 -15.19 -15.36 -15.05
N LEU A 119 -14.85 -16.62 -14.80
CA LEU A 119 -14.23 -17.60 -15.71
C LEU A 119 -12.68 -17.68 -15.72
N ASN A 120 -12.21 -18.71 -15.03
CA ASN A 120 -11.09 -19.60 -15.36
C ASN A 120 -9.64 -19.07 -15.40
N GLY A 121 -8.82 -19.62 -14.50
CA GLY A 121 -7.56 -20.25 -14.91
C GLY A 121 -6.28 -19.41 -14.87
N ARG A 122 -5.54 -19.57 -13.76
CA ARG A 122 -4.08 -19.83 -13.76
C ARG A 122 -3.21 -18.84 -14.55
N GLY A 123 -3.17 -17.59 -14.11
CA GLY A 123 -2.18 -16.59 -14.55
C GLY A 123 -1.05 -16.41 -13.52
N LYS A 124 0.21 -16.57 -13.94
CA LYS A 124 1.42 -16.41 -13.11
C LYS A 124 1.54 -14.96 -12.59
N SER A 125 1.18 -14.73 -11.33
CA SER A 125 1.59 -13.54 -10.57
C SER A 125 2.98 -13.79 -9.98
N THR A 126 3.93 -12.89 -10.22
CA THR A 126 5.22 -12.90 -9.51
C THR A 126 4.96 -12.48 -8.06
N SER A 127 4.79 -13.48 -7.19
CA SER A 127 4.65 -13.29 -5.76
C SER A 127 6.03 -13.19 -5.15
N VAL A 128 6.37 -12.05 -4.54
CA VAL A 128 7.60 -11.91 -3.76
C VAL A 128 7.28 -12.34 -2.33
N LYS A 129 7.93 -13.42 -1.85
CA LYS A 129 7.86 -13.88 -0.47
C LYS A 129 9.06 -13.35 0.30
N GLN A 130 8.84 -12.84 1.51
CA GLN A 130 9.93 -12.59 2.46
C GLN A 130 10.30 -13.93 3.15
N ALA A 131 11.56 -14.37 3.05
CA ALA A 131 12.00 -15.68 3.52
C ALA A 131 12.30 -15.71 5.04
N PRO A 132 11.98 -16.81 5.75
CA PRO A 132 12.55 -17.10 7.05
C PRO A 132 13.96 -17.69 6.88
N GLY A 133 14.91 -17.27 7.71
CA GLY A 133 16.32 -17.63 7.57
C GLY A 133 16.64 -19.12 7.80
N GLN A 134 17.58 -19.67 7.02
CA GLN A 134 18.85 -20.26 7.50
C GLN A 134 19.74 -20.78 6.33
N SER A 135 20.98 -20.24 6.32
CA SER A 135 22.30 -20.83 6.01
C SER A 135 22.58 -21.65 4.73
N SER A 136 23.37 -21.07 3.81
CA SER A 136 24.61 -21.68 3.31
C SER A 136 25.58 -20.62 2.74
N ARG A 137 26.88 -20.88 2.88
CA ARG A 137 28.04 -19.96 2.88
C ARG A 137 28.40 -19.27 1.54
N GLY A 138 28.85 -18.01 1.67
CA GLY A 138 29.67 -17.23 0.71
C GLY A 138 28.93 -15.97 0.26
N SER A 139 29.34 -14.72 0.50
CA SER A 139 30.58 -14.07 0.95
C SER A 139 30.20 -12.86 1.83
N LYS A 140 31.00 -12.55 2.86
CA LYS A 140 30.69 -11.52 3.85
C LYS A 140 30.84 -10.10 3.29
N GLN A 141 29.75 -9.32 3.27
CA GLN A 141 29.82 -7.86 3.37
C GLN A 141 28.83 -7.41 4.46
N SER A 142 29.38 -6.92 5.57
CA SER A 142 28.67 -6.32 6.69
C SER A 142 28.61 -4.82 6.48
N HIS A 143 27.41 -4.24 6.38
CA HIS A 143 27.23 -2.81 6.60
C HIS A 143 26.72 -2.59 8.04
N PRO A 144 27.35 -1.72 8.84
CA PRO A 144 26.83 -1.34 10.16
C PRO A 144 25.54 -0.52 10.00
N PRO A 145 24.67 -0.53 11.03
CA PRO A 145 23.49 0.35 11.05
C PRO A 145 23.91 1.82 11.06
N PRO A 146 23.11 2.74 10.51
CA PRO A 146 23.36 4.17 10.67
C PRO A 146 23.23 4.54 12.16
N ASP A 147 24.21 5.28 12.67
CA ASP A 147 24.18 5.83 14.02
C ASP A 147 23.01 6.81 14.16
N ASP A 148 22.17 6.55 15.15
CA ASP A 148 21.19 7.50 15.67
C ASP A 148 21.94 8.63 16.39
N GLU A 149 22.28 9.70 15.69
CA GLU A 149 22.57 10.99 16.34
C GLU A 149 21.31 11.88 16.32
N ILE A 150 20.64 11.89 17.46
CA ILE A 150 19.71 12.93 17.88
C ILE A 150 20.54 14.20 18.13
N ILE A 151 20.48 15.17 17.22
CA ILE A 151 20.91 16.54 17.52
C ILE A 151 19.69 17.29 18.05
N ILE A 152 19.67 17.50 19.37
CA ILE A 152 18.84 18.52 20.01
C ILE A 152 19.51 19.87 19.72
N LEU A 153 18.82 20.76 19.00
CA LEU A 153 19.08 22.20 19.01
C LEU A 153 17.93 22.90 19.72
#